data_AF-A0A351AU67-F1
#
_entry.id   AF-A0A351AU67-F1
#
_cell.length_a   1.000
_cell.length_b   1.000
_cell.length_c   1.000
_cell.angle_alpha   90.00
_cell.angle_beta   90.00
_cell.angle_gamma   90.00
#
_symmetry.space_group_name_H-M   'P 1'
#
loop_
_entity.id
_entity.type
_entity.pdbx_description
1 polymer ?
#
loop_
_entity_poly.entity_id
_entity_poly.type
_entity_poly.pdbx_seq_one_letter_code
_entity_poly.pdbx_strand_id
1 'polypeptide(L)'
;MCAGSNVQYAGGRAGRNALTSEDRLTTTEIRKAVRTLKKNKARPFCEGGRQPHFICICSPEATYDLQNDDMWKNVSTYSNSEAIYSGEIGRLFGVVFVESTEAKVFSQSVHNAVKAATTSSKTFVLKNTPTEAEKEYLSVGGNTIHIGSNEYTLDSEAPYDADTNTVKLTEAATLTANSVVWSDDAAKSDNGSRAADVHCTLVFGKDAYGVVDLEGRGAVQLIVKPHGSSGTADPLDQRATVGAKVAAYAAVILNDLWLVRIEHTVS
;
A
#
# COMPACT_ATOMS: atom_id res chain seq x y z
N MET A 1 8.43 -1.01 4.38
CA MET A 1 8.89 -1.99 3.36
C MET A 1 8.21 -1.82 2.00
N CYS A 2 6.91 -1.52 1.90
CA CYS A 2 6.23 -1.33 0.61
C CYS A 2 6.54 -0.02 -0.14
N ALA A 3 7.47 0.81 0.32
CA ALA A 3 7.83 2.08 -0.32
C ALA A 3 8.97 1.97 -1.36
N GLY A 4 9.46 0.75 -1.62
CA GLY A 4 10.60 0.53 -2.51
C GLY A 4 10.32 0.87 -3.98
N SER A 5 11.38 1.06 -4.76
CA SER A 5 11.30 1.42 -6.19
C SER A 5 11.37 0.22 -7.13
N ASN A 6 11.80 -0.94 -6.63
CA ASN A 6 11.84 -2.19 -7.37
C ASN A 6 10.45 -2.87 -7.43
N VAL A 7 9.62 -2.38 -8.35
CA VAL A 7 8.23 -2.81 -8.52
C VAL A 7 8.11 -3.75 -9.72
N GLN A 8 7.36 -4.83 -9.54
CA GLN A 8 6.91 -5.73 -10.60
C GLN A 8 5.39 -5.66 -10.67
N TYR A 9 4.85 -5.35 -11.85
CA TYR A 9 3.41 -5.42 -12.08
C TYR A 9 3.05 -6.77 -12.68
N ALA A 10 2.05 -7.45 -12.11
CA ALA A 10 1.56 -8.73 -12.61
C ALA A 10 1.16 -8.62 -14.09
N GLY A 11 1.30 -9.71 -14.84
CA GLY A 11 1.06 -9.72 -16.28
C GLY A 11 2.10 -8.95 -17.11
N GLY A 12 3.10 -8.31 -16.49
CA GLY A 12 4.10 -7.48 -17.17
C GLY A 12 3.57 -6.11 -17.59
N ARG A 13 2.59 -5.56 -16.86
CA ARG A 13 2.06 -4.22 -17.09
C ARG A 13 3.12 -3.14 -16.86
N ALA A 14 2.92 -1.99 -17.50
CA ALA A 14 3.85 -0.85 -17.41
C ALA A 14 3.68 -0.03 -16.12
N GLY A 15 2.56 -0.18 -15.42
CA GLY A 15 2.23 0.60 -14.23
C GLY A 15 1.01 0.05 -13.51
N ARG A 16 0.72 0.61 -12.33
CA ARG A 16 -0.41 0.19 -11.48
C ARG A 16 -1.76 0.43 -12.14
N ASN A 17 -1.95 1.61 -12.73
CA ASN A 17 -3.15 2.00 -13.45
C ASN A 17 -3.40 1.20 -14.74
N ALA A 18 -2.48 0.32 -15.13
CA ALA A 18 -2.64 -0.61 -16.24
C ALA A 18 -3.03 -2.03 -15.81
N LEU A 19 -3.07 -2.32 -14.50
CA LEU A 19 -3.53 -3.60 -13.97
C LEU A 19 -5.04 -3.76 -14.19
N THR A 20 -5.44 -4.95 -14.64
CA THR A 20 -6.85 -5.36 -14.76
C THR A 20 -7.17 -6.48 -13.77
N SER A 21 -8.45 -6.84 -13.62
CA SER A 21 -8.90 -7.93 -12.74
C SER A 21 -8.27 -9.30 -13.04
N GLU A 22 -7.69 -9.47 -14.23
CA GLU A 22 -7.04 -10.72 -14.64
C GLU A 22 -5.57 -10.81 -14.22
N ASP A 23 -4.95 -9.69 -13.82
CA ASP A 23 -3.54 -9.62 -13.47
C ASP A 23 -3.32 -10.07 -12.01
N ARG A 24 -3.63 -11.36 -11.76
CA ARG A 24 -3.54 -12.02 -10.44
C ARG A 24 -2.11 -12.41 -10.07
N LEU A 25 -1.89 -12.67 -8.78
CA LEU A 25 -0.65 -13.28 -8.31
C LEU A 25 -0.57 -14.74 -8.76
N THR A 26 0.45 -15.07 -9.53
CA THR A 26 0.69 -16.44 -10.01
C THR A 26 2.08 -16.93 -9.64
N THR A 27 2.28 -18.24 -9.71
CA THR A 27 3.61 -18.84 -9.53
C THR A 27 4.65 -18.30 -10.53
N THR A 28 4.20 -17.87 -11.71
CA THR A 28 5.05 -17.19 -12.71
C THR A 28 5.55 -15.84 -12.22
N GLU A 29 4.69 -15.04 -11.58
CA GLU A 29 5.09 -13.75 -11.02
C GLU A 29 6.11 -13.91 -9.89
N ILE A 30 5.95 -14.93 -9.04
CA ILE A 30 6.94 -15.29 -8.02
C ILE A 30 8.29 -15.66 -8.67
N ARG A 31 8.29 -16.46 -9.74
CA ARG A 31 9.53 -16.85 -10.45
C ARG A 31 10.25 -15.64 -11.07
N LYS A 32 9.51 -14.68 -11.61
CA LYS A 32 10.06 -13.41 -12.11
C LYS A 32 10.72 -12.63 -10.97
N ALA A 33 10.07 -12.50 -9.81
CA ALA A 33 10.62 -11.80 -8.65
C ALA A 33 11.91 -12.49 -8.14
N VAL A 34 11.89 -13.82 -8.00
CA VAL A 34 13.08 -14.59 -7.60
C VAL A 34 14.22 -14.44 -8.60
N ARG A 35 13.93 -14.41 -9.91
CA ARG A 35 14.93 -14.16 -10.95
C ARG A 35 15.56 -12.77 -10.77
N THR A 36 14.76 -11.75 -10.49
CA THR A 36 15.23 -10.39 -10.23
C THR A 36 16.15 -10.35 -9.00
N LEU A 37 15.73 -10.93 -7.87
CA LEU A 37 16.52 -11.00 -6.65
C LEU A 37 17.87 -11.71 -6.86
N LYS A 38 17.86 -12.85 -7.56
CA LYS A 38 19.10 -13.58 -7.90
C LYS A 38 20.03 -12.77 -8.80
N LYS A 39 19.48 -12.07 -9.80
CA LYS A 39 20.27 -11.20 -10.69
C LYS A 39 20.93 -10.06 -9.92
N ASN A 40 20.23 -9.52 -8.92
CA ASN A 40 20.72 -8.48 -8.03
C ASN A 40 21.61 -9.00 -6.88
N LYS A 41 21.95 -10.30 -6.89
CA LYS A 41 22.76 -10.98 -5.88
C LYS A 41 22.20 -10.79 -4.45
N ALA A 42 20.87 -10.72 -4.33
CA ALA A 42 20.21 -10.64 -3.04
C ALA A 42 20.56 -11.87 -2.20
N ARG A 43 20.94 -11.65 -0.94
CA ARG A 43 21.33 -12.73 -0.03
C ARG A 43 20.09 -13.53 0.36
N PRO A 44 20.05 -14.86 0.17
CA PRO A 44 18.96 -15.67 0.72
C PRO A 44 19.11 -15.83 2.24
N PHE A 45 18.01 -16.13 2.91
CA PHE A 45 17.99 -16.64 4.28
C PHE A 45 18.50 -18.08 4.29
N CYS A 46 19.48 -18.37 5.16
CA CYS A 46 20.12 -19.68 5.29
C CYS A 46 20.19 -20.14 6.76
N GLU A 47 19.41 -19.52 7.65
CA GLU A 47 19.44 -19.81 9.09
C GLU A 47 18.66 -21.09 9.43
N GLY A 48 19.03 -21.72 10.54
CA GLY A 48 18.30 -22.89 11.09
C GLY A 48 18.42 -24.19 10.27
N GLY A 49 19.51 -24.38 9.51
CA GLY A 49 19.73 -25.61 8.73
C GLY A 49 18.82 -25.76 7.50
N ARG A 50 18.00 -24.76 7.19
CA ARG A 50 17.15 -24.74 5.99
C ARG A 50 17.99 -24.46 4.74
N GLN A 51 17.58 -25.08 3.63
CA GLN A 51 18.07 -24.71 2.30
C GLN A 51 17.89 -23.20 2.06
N PRO A 52 18.82 -22.52 1.36
CA PRO A 52 18.71 -21.09 1.06
C PRO A 52 17.34 -20.71 0.50
N HIS A 53 16.70 -19.68 1.07
CA HIS A 53 15.37 -19.23 0.66
C HIS A 53 15.20 -17.72 0.71
N PHE A 54 14.23 -17.21 -0.04
CA PHE A 54 13.67 -15.86 0.11
C PHE A 54 12.37 -15.93 0.91
N ILE A 55 11.91 -14.80 1.43
CA ILE A 55 10.62 -14.71 2.11
C ILE A 55 9.66 -13.94 1.22
N CYS A 56 8.43 -14.43 1.13
CA CYS A 56 7.30 -13.78 0.48
C CYS A 56 6.24 -13.45 1.54
N ILE A 57 5.81 -12.20 1.61
CA ILE A 57 4.66 -11.77 2.42
C ILE A 57 3.51 -11.47 1.47
N CYS A 58 2.38 -12.14 1.65
CA CYS A 58 1.17 -12.00 0.83
C CYS A 58 -0.08 -11.83 1.70
N SER A 59 -1.12 -11.20 1.13
CA SER A 59 -2.44 -11.10 1.78
C SER A 59 -3.19 -12.44 1.69
N PRO A 60 -4.20 -12.67 2.55
CA PRO A 60 -5.03 -13.88 2.47
C PRO A 60 -5.69 -14.09 1.10
N GLU A 61 -6.14 -13.02 0.44
CA GLU A 61 -6.74 -13.09 -0.91
C GLU A 61 -5.69 -13.46 -1.98
N ALA A 62 -4.48 -12.91 -1.87
CA ALA A 62 -3.36 -13.28 -2.73
C ALA A 62 -2.94 -14.75 -2.55
N THR A 63 -2.98 -15.23 -1.30
CA THR A 63 -2.75 -16.63 -0.96
C THR A 63 -3.81 -17.52 -1.60
N TYR A 64 -5.09 -17.13 -1.54
CA TYR A 64 -6.18 -17.88 -2.14
C TYR A 64 -5.99 -18.07 -3.66
N ASP A 65 -5.66 -16.99 -4.37
CA ASP A 65 -5.34 -17.05 -5.80
C ASP A 65 -4.12 -17.95 -6.07
N LEU A 66 -3.08 -17.83 -5.26
CA LEU A 66 -1.86 -18.61 -5.43
C LEU A 66 -2.09 -20.11 -5.16
N GLN A 67 -2.93 -20.47 -4.19
CA GLN A 67 -3.29 -21.87 -3.92
C GLN A 67 -4.15 -22.47 -5.03
N ASN A 68 -4.86 -21.63 -5.78
CA ASN A 68 -5.63 -22.06 -6.95
C ASN A 68 -4.77 -22.30 -8.19
N ASP A 69 -3.53 -21.83 -8.23
CA ASP A 69 -2.56 -22.06 -9.32
C ASP A 69 -2.20 -23.55 -9.44
N ASP A 70 -2.26 -24.10 -10.65
CA ASP A 70 -1.99 -25.52 -10.90
C ASP A 70 -0.56 -25.94 -10.49
N MET A 71 0.42 -25.05 -10.65
CA MET A 71 1.79 -25.33 -10.28
C MET A 71 1.96 -25.35 -8.76
N TRP A 72 1.20 -24.54 -8.02
CA TRP A 72 1.16 -24.59 -6.57
C TRP A 72 0.57 -25.91 -6.08
N LYS A 73 -0.63 -26.28 -6.59
CA LYS A 73 -1.31 -27.54 -6.27
C LYS A 73 -0.42 -28.76 -6.50
N ASN A 74 0.33 -28.74 -7.61
CA ASN A 74 1.23 -29.82 -7.98
C ASN A 74 2.49 -29.90 -7.11
N VAL A 75 2.94 -28.83 -6.46
CA VAL A 75 4.13 -28.88 -5.59
C VAL A 75 3.77 -29.13 -4.13
N SER A 76 2.65 -28.56 -3.66
CA SER A 76 2.20 -28.73 -2.28
C SER A 76 1.88 -30.18 -1.92
N THR A 77 1.50 -31.02 -2.89
CA THR A 77 1.27 -32.46 -2.70
C THR A 77 2.54 -33.25 -2.43
N TYR A 78 3.72 -32.73 -2.79
CA TYR A 78 5.01 -33.44 -2.63
C TYR A 78 5.92 -32.82 -1.57
N SER A 79 5.67 -31.60 -1.12
CA SER A 79 6.52 -30.91 -0.14
C SER A 79 6.01 -31.09 1.29
N ASN A 80 6.44 -32.15 1.96
CA ASN A 80 6.22 -32.31 3.40
C ASN A 80 7.33 -31.54 4.16
N SER A 81 7.14 -30.25 4.39
CA SER A 81 8.11 -29.40 5.10
C SER A 81 7.55 -28.90 6.43
N GLU A 82 8.28 -29.13 7.52
CA GLU A 82 7.98 -28.58 8.85
C GLU A 82 7.93 -27.04 8.80
N ALA A 83 6.81 -26.45 9.25
CA ALA A 83 6.61 -25.01 9.34
C ALA A 83 7.41 -24.44 10.51
N ILE A 84 8.25 -23.43 10.25
CA ILE A 84 9.13 -22.81 11.28
C ILE A 84 8.78 -21.33 11.47
N TYR A 85 8.10 -20.69 10.51
CA TYR A 85 7.55 -19.35 10.69
C TYR A 85 6.06 -19.41 11.08
N SER A 86 5.65 -18.53 11.99
CA SER A 86 4.24 -18.30 12.25
C SER A 86 3.59 -17.71 10.99
N GLY A 87 2.49 -18.32 10.52
CA GLY A 87 1.83 -17.93 9.26
C GLY A 87 2.49 -18.49 7.98
N GLU A 88 3.42 -19.46 8.09
CA GLU A 88 3.99 -20.15 6.92
C GLU A 88 2.93 -20.99 6.20
N ILE A 89 2.64 -20.66 4.95
CA ILE A 89 1.64 -21.37 4.12
C ILE A 89 2.30 -22.49 3.29
N GLY A 90 3.57 -22.32 2.94
CA GLY A 90 4.29 -23.31 2.14
C GLY A 90 5.60 -22.77 1.58
N ARG A 91 6.32 -23.65 0.88
CA ARG A 91 7.60 -23.33 0.23
C ARG A 91 7.57 -23.70 -1.24
N LEU A 92 7.85 -22.72 -2.10
CA LEU A 92 7.87 -22.91 -3.55
C LEU A 92 9.01 -22.10 -4.20
N PHE A 93 9.75 -22.68 -5.16
CA PHE A 93 10.89 -22.05 -5.86
C PHE A 93 11.98 -21.43 -4.97
N GLY A 94 12.20 -21.97 -3.78
CA GLY A 94 13.14 -21.39 -2.82
C GLY A 94 12.60 -20.11 -2.17
N VAL A 95 11.29 -19.97 -2.11
CA VAL A 95 10.57 -18.89 -1.41
C VAL A 95 9.69 -19.52 -0.34
N VAL A 96 9.74 -18.99 0.86
CA VAL A 96 8.83 -19.31 1.96
C VAL A 96 7.73 -18.26 1.98
N PHE A 97 6.48 -18.70 1.98
CA PHE A 97 5.31 -17.82 1.96
C PHE A 97 4.79 -17.63 3.37
N VAL A 98 4.63 -16.37 3.77
CA VAL A 98 4.09 -15.93 5.05
C VAL A 98 2.86 -15.09 4.78
N GLU A 99 1.74 -15.48 5.36
CA GLU A 99 0.50 -14.70 5.26
C GLU A 99 0.52 -13.53 6.24
N SER A 100 -0.04 -12.38 5.82
CA SER A 100 -0.34 -11.27 6.73
C SER A 100 -1.60 -10.54 6.30
N THR A 101 -2.50 -10.29 7.25
CA THR A 101 -3.69 -9.45 7.07
C THR A 101 -3.34 -7.97 6.87
N GLU A 102 -2.13 -7.56 7.27
CA GLU A 102 -1.65 -6.18 7.20
C GLU A 102 -0.84 -5.89 5.92
N ALA A 103 -0.97 -6.76 4.91
CA ALA A 103 -0.34 -6.53 3.61
C ALA A 103 -0.90 -5.26 2.96
N LYS A 104 -0.02 -4.43 2.39
CA LYS A 104 -0.41 -3.14 1.82
C LYS A 104 -1.34 -3.34 0.63
N VAL A 105 -2.45 -2.62 0.64
CA VAL A 105 -3.38 -2.49 -0.49
C VAL A 105 -3.39 -1.03 -0.96
N PHE A 106 -3.36 -0.82 -2.27
CA PHE A 106 -3.65 0.45 -2.90
C PHE A 106 -5.10 0.43 -3.38
N SER A 107 -5.92 1.23 -2.73
CA SER A 107 -7.30 1.46 -3.11
C SER A 107 -7.42 2.80 -3.82
N GLN A 108 -8.39 2.90 -4.73
CA GLN A 108 -8.67 4.15 -5.41
C GLN A 108 -9.05 5.22 -4.38
N SER A 109 -8.30 6.33 -4.34
CA SER A 109 -8.53 7.40 -3.36
C SER A 109 -9.79 8.20 -3.65
N VAL A 110 -10.02 8.55 -4.92
CA VAL A 110 -11.15 9.38 -5.35
C VAL A 110 -12.15 8.54 -6.14
N HIS A 111 -13.39 8.49 -5.66
CA HIS A 111 -14.54 7.96 -6.42
C HIS A 111 -15.81 8.69 -5.97
N ASN A 112 -16.18 9.74 -6.70
CA ASN A 112 -17.25 10.65 -6.34
C ASN A 112 -17.95 11.17 -7.60
N ALA A 113 -18.73 12.23 -7.49
CA ALA A 113 -19.37 12.84 -8.64
C ALA A 113 -19.44 14.37 -8.53
N VAL A 114 -19.58 15.04 -9.67
CA VAL A 114 -19.83 16.48 -9.73
C VAL A 114 -21.24 16.78 -9.20
N LYS A 115 -21.37 17.69 -8.23
CA LYS A 115 -22.65 18.04 -7.60
C LYS A 115 -23.62 18.75 -8.55
N ALA A 116 -23.12 19.74 -9.27
CA ALA A 116 -23.91 20.59 -10.16
C ALA A 116 -23.08 20.96 -11.40
N ALA A 117 -23.76 21.23 -12.51
CA ALA A 117 -23.09 21.58 -13.76
C ALA A 117 -22.32 22.91 -13.60
N THR A 118 -21.19 23.01 -14.29
CA THR A 118 -20.36 24.21 -14.33
C THR A 118 -20.10 24.61 -15.78
N THR A 119 -19.88 25.90 -16.03
CA THR A 119 -19.54 26.42 -17.36
C THR A 119 -18.28 27.26 -17.22
N SER A 120 -17.23 26.89 -17.95
CA SER A 120 -15.95 27.62 -17.95
C SER A 120 -15.47 28.00 -16.53
N SER A 121 -15.58 27.05 -15.58
CA SER A 121 -15.20 27.26 -14.19
C SER A 121 -13.94 26.46 -13.87
N LYS A 122 -13.05 27.04 -13.06
CA LYS A 122 -11.92 26.30 -12.47
C LYS A 122 -12.33 25.45 -11.28
N THR A 123 -13.51 25.69 -10.69
CA THR A 123 -13.95 24.99 -9.49
C THR A 123 -15.24 24.23 -9.71
N PHE A 124 -15.39 23.13 -8.97
CA PHE A 124 -16.64 22.39 -8.86
C PHE A 124 -16.77 21.79 -7.45
N VAL A 125 -18.00 21.50 -7.04
CA VAL A 125 -18.29 20.91 -5.72
C VAL A 125 -18.56 19.42 -5.88
N LEU A 126 -18.01 18.61 -4.98
CA LEU A 126 -18.28 17.18 -4.93
C LEU A 126 -19.70 16.89 -4.43
N LYS A 127 -20.34 15.87 -5.00
CA LYS A 127 -21.72 15.50 -4.71
C LYS A 127 -21.85 14.85 -3.34
N ASN A 128 -20.94 13.93 -3.03
CA ASN A 128 -20.93 13.18 -1.78
C ASN A 128 -19.83 13.68 -0.85
N THR A 129 -20.02 13.50 0.45
CA THR A 129 -18.98 13.80 1.46
C THR A 129 -17.73 12.96 1.17
N PRO A 130 -16.57 13.59 0.93
CA PRO A 130 -15.33 12.87 0.61
C PRO A 130 -14.82 12.03 1.78
N THR A 131 -14.22 10.90 1.45
CA THR A 131 -13.48 10.08 2.44
C THR A 131 -12.17 10.74 2.85
N GLU A 132 -11.54 10.29 3.94
CA GLU A 132 -10.24 10.85 4.37
C GLU A 132 -9.14 10.65 3.31
N ALA A 133 -9.12 9.50 2.62
CA ALA A 133 -8.19 9.24 1.51
C ALA A 133 -8.46 10.15 0.32
N GLU A 134 -9.74 10.40 -0.01
CA GLU A 134 -10.12 11.32 -1.08
C GLU A 134 -9.66 12.76 -0.76
N LYS A 135 -9.83 13.20 0.49
CA LYS A 135 -9.34 14.52 0.94
C LYS A 135 -7.84 14.63 0.84
N GLU A 136 -7.10 13.61 1.30
CA GLU A 136 -5.63 13.59 1.22
C GLU A 136 -5.17 13.68 -0.24
N TYR A 137 -5.76 12.90 -1.13
CA TYR A 137 -5.44 12.92 -2.56
C TYR A 137 -5.75 14.27 -3.21
N LEU A 138 -6.94 14.83 -2.95
CA LEU A 138 -7.40 16.08 -3.56
C LEU A 138 -6.66 17.31 -3.00
N SER A 139 -6.04 17.20 -1.83
CA SER A 139 -5.27 18.29 -1.21
C SER A 139 -3.87 18.46 -1.79
N VAL A 140 -3.40 17.53 -2.65
CA VAL A 140 -2.07 17.59 -3.26
C VAL A 140 -2.15 18.24 -4.64
N GLY A 141 -1.54 19.42 -4.78
CA GLY A 141 -1.53 20.17 -6.03
C GLY A 141 -0.78 19.42 -7.14
N GLY A 142 -1.28 19.52 -8.37
CA GLY A 142 -0.71 18.83 -9.53
C GLY A 142 -1.11 17.36 -9.69
N ASN A 143 -1.84 16.77 -8.74
CA ASN A 143 -2.45 15.46 -8.94
C ASN A 143 -3.45 15.51 -10.09
N THR A 144 -3.62 14.38 -10.79
CA THR A 144 -4.60 14.24 -11.86
C THR A 144 -5.86 13.54 -11.37
N ILE A 145 -6.99 13.92 -11.93
CA ILE A 145 -8.29 13.27 -11.76
C ILE A 145 -8.99 13.15 -13.10
N HIS A 146 -9.85 12.17 -13.23
CA HIS A 146 -10.72 12.01 -14.39
C HIS A 146 -12.13 12.46 -14.04
N ILE A 147 -12.76 13.19 -14.96
CA ILE A 147 -14.17 13.59 -14.85
C ILE A 147 -14.87 13.26 -16.16
N GLY A 148 -15.70 12.21 -16.15
CA GLY A 148 -16.15 11.58 -17.40
C GLY A 148 -14.94 11.12 -18.24
N SER A 149 -14.98 11.28 -19.56
CA SER A 149 -13.92 10.74 -20.42
C SER A 149 -12.60 11.54 -20.43
N ASN A 150 -12.52 12.64 -19.68
CA ASN A 150 -11.39 13.57 -19.75
C ASN A 150 -10.55 13.53 -18.47
N GLU A 151 -9.24 13.72 -18.63
CA GLU A 151 -8.30 13.94 -17.53
C GLU A 151 -8.15 15.43 -17.23
N TYR A 152 -8.03 15.78 -15.95
CA TYR A 152 -7.83 17.13 -15.46
C TYR A 152 -6.75 17.14 -14.39
N THR A 153 -6.01 18.26 -14.31
CA THR A 153 -4.99 18.47 -13.27
C THR A 153 -5.54 19.39 -12.18
N LEU A 154 -5.30 19.01 -10.93
CA LEU A 154 -5.60 19.83 -9.75
C LEU A 154 -4.69 21.05 -9.70
N ASP A 155 -5.26 22.18 -9.27
CA ASP A 155 -4.53 23.43 -9.13
C ASP A 155 -3.32 23.29 -8.21
N SER A 156 -2.23 24.00 -8.51
CA SER A 156 -1.00 23.90 -7.71
C SER A 156 -1.14 24.49 -6.31
N GLU A 157 -2.12 25.38 -6.09
CA GLU A 157 -2.30 26.10 -4.84
C GLU A 157 -3.72 25.87 -4.29
N ALA A 158 -3.80 25.23 -3.12
CA ALA A 158 -5.05 24.90 -2.44
C ALA A 158 -6.09 24.24 -3.40
N PRO A 159 -5.76 23.08 -3.99
CA PRO A 159 -6.63 22.37 -4.93
C PRO A 159 -7.96 21.89 -4.34
N TYR A 160 -8.08 21.84 -3.01
CA TYR A 160 -9.26 21.34 -2.32
C TYR A 160 -9.59 22.17 -1.08
N ASP A 161 -10.87 22.47 -0.93
CA ASP A 161 -11.47 23.10 0.24
C ASP A 161 -12.39 22.09 0.95
N ALA A 162 -12.00 21.70 2.16
CA ALA A 162 -12.70 20.70 2.97
C ALA A 162 -14.00 21.22 3.60
N ASP A 163 -14.15 22.53 3.80
CA ASP A 163 -15.36 23.10 4.39
C ASP A 163 -16.52 23.09 3.38
N THR A 164 -16.19 23.27 2.10
CA THR A 164 -17.17 23.36 1.02
C THR A 164 -17.19 22.14 0.10
N ASN A 165 -16.25 21.21 0.24
CA ASN A 165 -15.99 20.11 -0.69
C ASN A 165 -15.75 20.59 -2.13
N THR A 166 -15.08 21.74 -2.26
CA THR A 166 -14.78 22.34 -3.56
C THR A 166 -13.41 21.87 -4.04
N VAL A 167 -13.37 21.37 -5.28
CA VAL A 167 -12.15 21.01 -5.99
C VAL A 167 -11.84 22.11 -7.00
N LYS A 168 -10.56 22.46 -7.11
CA LYS A 168 -10.02 23.48 -8.01
C LYS A 168 -9.08 22.83 -9.02
N LEU A 169 -9.38 23.03 -10.30
CA LEU A 169 -8.63 22.59 -11.46
C LEU A 169 -7.70 23.71 -11.94
N THR A 170 -6.58 23.32 -12.54
CA THR A 170 -5.62 24.26 -13.15
C THR A 170 -6.27 25.09 -14.26
N GLU A 171 -7.06 24.45 -15.12
CA GLU A 171 -7.76 25.06 -16.25
C GLU A 171 -9.28 25.04 -16.05
N ALA A 172 -9.96 26.01 -16.66
CA ALA A 172 -11.41 26.10 -16.58
C ALA A 172 -12.07 24.99 -17.41
N ALA A 173 -13.07 24.32 -16.85
CA ALA A 173 -13.80 23.24 -17.49
C ALA A 173 -15.32 23.51 -17.49
N THR A 174 -16.00 22.87 -18.42
CA THR A 174 -17.47 22.78 -18.44
C THR A 174 -17.83 21.35 -18.06
N LEU A 175 -18.39 21.18 -16.86
CA LEU A 175 -18.71 19.87 -16.29
C LEU A 175 -20.22 19.67 -16.22
N THR A 176 -20.66 18.45 -16.48
CA THR A 176 -22.06 18.06 -16.29
C THR A 176 -22.32 17.57 -14.87
N ALA A 177 -23.50 17.87 -14.34
CA ALA A 177 -23.91 17.33 -13.05
C ALA A 177 -23.92 15.80 -13.09
N ASN A 178 -23.47 15.17 -12.00
CA ASN A 178 -23.32 13.73 -11.82
C ASN A 178 -22.24 13.06 -12.69
N SER A 179 -21.39 13.80 -13.40
CA SER A 179 -20.18 13.19 -13.97
C SER A 179 -19.36 12.57 -12.85
N VAL A 180 -18.98 11.31 -13.02
CA VAL A 180 -18.13 10.62 -12.04
C VAL A 180 -16.77 11.28 -12.02
N VAL A 181 -16.20 11.42 -10.83
CA VAL A 181 -14.87 11.96 -10.55
C VAL A 181 -14.03 10.84 -9.95
N TRP A 182 -12.88 10.53 -10.53
CA TRP A 182 -12.04 9.44 -10.01
C TRP A 182 -10.55 9.68 -10.19
N SER A 183 -9.74 8.95 -9.40
CA SER A 183 -8.27 8.96 -9.46
C SER A 183 -7.72 7.68 -10.09
N ASP A 184 -6.47 7.79 -10.58
CA ASP A 184 -5.72 6.72 -11.28
C ASP A 184 -4.62 6.11 -10.39
N ASP A 185 -4.79 6.15 -9.07
CA ASP A 185 -3.81 5.72 -8.06
C ASP A 185 -3.92 4.23 -7.65
N ALA A 186 -4.89 3.51 -8.23
CA ALA A 186 -5.15 2.08 -8.06
C ALA A 186 -5.07 1.32 -9.40
N ALA A 187 -5.82 0.22 -9.55
CA ALA A 187 -5.90 -0.51 -10.81
C ALA A 187 -6.61 0.33 -11.90
N LYS A 188 -6.63 -0.18 -13.13
CA LYS A 188 -7.36 0.47 -14.22
C LYS A 188 -8.85 0.60 -13.86
N SER A 189 -9.39 1.82 -13.99
CA SER A 189 -10.83 2.06 -13.94
C SER A 189 -11.42 2.02 -15.36
N ASP A 190 -12.52 1.30 -15.53
CA ASP A 190 -13.31 1.34 -16.77
C ASP A 190 -14.33 2.49 -16.70
N ASN A 191 -13.86 3.68 -17.10
CA ASN A 191 -14.68 4.86 -17.39
C ASN A 191 -15.65 5.26 -16.25
N GLY A 192 -15.12 5.38 -15.03
CA GLY A 192 -15.88 5.81 -13.84
C GLY A 192 -16.40 4.66 -12.97
N SER A 193 -16.18 3.40 -13.37
CA SER A 193 -16.33 2.27 -12.45
C SER A 193 -15.26 2.32 -11.37
N ARG A 194 -15.57 1.93 -10.13
CA ARG A 194 -14.56 1.88 -9.07
C ARG A 194 -13.44 0.92 -9.48
N ALA A 195 -12.20 1.38 -9.43
CA ALA A 195 -11.05 0.54 -9.77
C ALA A 195 -10.92 -0.60 -8.75
N ALA A 196 -10.41 -1.75 -9.21
CA ALA A 196 -10.05 -2.84 -8.33
C ALA A 196 -8.93 -2.42 -7.39
N ASP A 197 -8.96 -2.96 -6.17
CA ASP A 197 -7.90 -2.76 -5.19
C ASP A 197 -6.64 -3.54 -5.62
N VAL A 198 -5.47 -2.93 -5.44
CA VAL A 198 -4.17 -3.51 -5.85
C VAL A 198 -3.41 -3.98 -4.62
N HIS A 199 -3.16 -5.28 -4.56
CA HIS A 199 -2.46 -5.93 -3.47
C HIS A 199 -0.95 -5.89 -3.69
N CYS A 200 -0.21 -5.64 -2.61
CA CYS A 200 1.25 -5.66 -2.61
C CYS A 200 1.77 -6.93 -1.96
N THR A 201 2.31 -7.82 -2.79
CA THR A 201 3.08 -8.97 -2.33
C THR A 201 4.56 -8.60 -2.29
N LEU A 202 5.24 -8.86 -1.18
CA LEU A 202 6.66 -8.54 -1.02
C LEU A 202 7.50 -9.80 -1.08
N VAL A 203 8.52 -9.84 -1.95
CA VAL A 203 9.53 -10.91 -1.97
C VAL A 203 10.89 -10.30 -1.68
N PHE A 204 11.59 -10.79 -0.66
CA PHE A 204 12.86 -10.19 -0.24
C PHE A 204 13.90 -11.19 0.26
N GLY A 205 15.15 -10.77 0.18
CA GLY A 205 16.31 -11.44 0.75
C GLY A 205 16.67 -10.95 2.15
N LYS A 206 17.64 -11.63 2.74
CA LYS A 206 18.26 -11.24 4.01
C LYS A 206 18.90 -9.86 3.89
N ASP A 207 18.77 -9.07 4.95
CA ASP A 207 19.27 -7.69 5.07
C ASP A 207 18.64 -6.68 4.10
N ALA A 208 17.53 -7.02 3.42
CA ALA A 208 16.85 -6.09 2.52
C ALA A 208 16.21 -4.89 3.27
N TYR A 209 15.82 -5.11 4.52
CA TYR A 209 15.21 -4.11 5.41
C TYR A 209 15.81 -4.19 6.81
N GLY A 210 15.75 -3.07 7.53
CA GLY A 210 16.12 -2.96 8.93
C GLY A 210 14.88 -2.61 9.75
N VAL A 211 14.79 -3.19 10.94
CA VAL A 211 13.81 -2.81 11.96
C VAL A 211 14.54 -2.17 13.12
N VAL A 212 13.86 -1.29 13.86
CA VAL A 212 14.40 -0.74 15.10
C VAL A 212 14.53 -1.87 16.11
N ASP A 213 15.74 -2.03 16.66
CA ASP A 213 15.95 -2.92 17.79
C ASP A 213 15.28 -2.34 19.05
N LEU A 214 14.38 -3.12 19.63
CA LEU A 214 13.65 -2.80 20.86
C LEU A 214 14.50 -3.00 22.11
N GLU A 215 15.59 -3.75 22.02
CA GLU A 215 16.44 -4.13 23.15
C GLU A 215 17.41 -3.00 23.56
N GLY A 216 17.61 -2.00 22.68
CA GLY A 216 18.46 -0.83 22.92
C GLY A 216 17.79 0.32 23.70
N ARG A 217 18.58 1.07 24.50
CA ARG A 217 18.09 2.31 25.14
C ARG A 217 17.74 3.34 24.07
N GLY A 218 16.47 3.75 23.99
CA GLY A 218 16.01 4.86 23.14
C GLY A 218 14.71 4.60 22.36
N ALA A 219 14.35 3.33 22.11
CA ALA A 219 13.14 2.98 21.35
C ALA A 219 11.84 3.11 22.17
N VAL A 220 11.92 2.99 23.50
CA VAL A 220 10.80 3.16 24.43
C VAL A 220 11.15 4.24 25.45
N GLN A 221 10.37 5.31 25.48
CA GLN A 221 10.48 6.38 26.47
C GLN A 221 9.22 6.40 27.33
N LEU A 222 9.38 6.10 28.63
CA LEU A 222 8.34 6.35 29.63
C LEU A 222 8.42 7.81 30.06
N ILE A 223 7.35 8.57 29.84
CA ILE A 223 7.22 9.96 30.27
C ILE A 223 6.27 9.96 31.46
N VAL A 224 6.82 10.24 32.64
CA VAL A 224 6.05 10.43 33.87
C VAL A 224 5.98 11.92 34.17
N LYS A 225 4.77 12.46 34.15
CA LYS A 225 4.45 13.80 34.61
C LYS A 225 3.85 13.66 36.01
N PRO A 226 4.64 13.94 37.07
CA PRO A 226 4.16 13.79 38.45
C PRO A 226 3.09 14.84 38.78
N HIS A 227 2.39 14.63 39.90
CA HIS A 227 1.48 15.62 40.47
C HIS A 227 2.17 16.99 40.59
N GLY A 228 1.45 18.05 40.20
CA GLY A 228 1.97 19.43 40.15
C GLY A 228 2.81 19.81 38.94
N SER A 229 2.95 18.91 37.95
CA SER A 229 3.65 19.22 36.70
C SER A 229 2.85 20.10 35.71
N SER A 230 1.56 20.36 35.98
CA SER A 230 0.65 21.15 35.13
C SER A 230 0.45 22.60 35.60
N GLY A 231 1.11 23.00 36.70
CA GLY A 231 1.04 24.37 37.23
C GLY A 231 -0.39 24.85 37.50
N THR A 232 -0.74 26.05 37.04
CA THR A 232 -2.06 26.67 37.30
C THR A 232 -3.24 25.94 36.66
N ALA A 233 -3.00 25.00 35.73
CA ALA A 233 -4.04 24.18 35.13
C ALA A 233 -4.43 22.96 35.99
N ASP A 234 -3.62 22.61 37.01
CA ASP A 234 -3.94 21.65 38.07
C ASP A 234 -3.54 22.23 39.43
N PRO A 235 -4.22 23.29 39.91
CA PRO A 235 -3.79 24.06 41.07
C PRO A 235 -3.87 23.32 42.42
N LEU A 236 -4.42 22.10 42.42
CA LEU A 236 -4.52 21.23 43.60
C LEU A 236 -3.60 20.00 43.49
N ASP A 237 -2.76 19.93 42.45
CA ASP A 237 -1.85 18.82 42.18
C ASP A 237 -2.55 17.44 42.20
N GLN A 238 -3.75 17.34 41.62
CA GLN A 238 -4.58 16.13 41.66
C GLN A 238 -4.39 15.20 40.47
N ARG A 239 -3.67 15.62 39.43
CA ARG A 239 -3.50 14.86 38.19
C ARG A 239 -2.04 14.57 37.93
N ALA A 240 -1.75 13.28 37.73
CA ALA A 240 -0.52 12.81 37.13
C ALA A 240 -0.83 12.16 35.78
N THR A 241 0.13 12.23 34.85
CA THR A 241 0.00 11.56 33.55
C THR A 241 1.23 10.69 33.32
N VAL A 242 0.97 9.44 32.96
CA VAL A 242 2.00 8.51 32.49
C VAL A 242 1.70 8.23 31.03
N GLY A 243 2.68 8.49 30.18
CA GLY A 243 2.62 8.17 28.76
C GLY A 243 3.86 7.39 28.34
N ALA A 244 3.70 6.49 27.38
CA ALA A 244 4.83 5.85 26.72
C ALA A 244 4.92 6.36 25.28
N LYS A 245 6.12 6.76 24.86
CA LYS A 245 6.45 6.96 23.45
C LYS A 245 7.26 5.78 22.97
N VAL A 246 6.68 5.02 22.06
CA VAL A 246 7.33 3.83 21.48
C VAL A 246 7.66 4.14 20.03
N ALA A 247 8.94 4.41 19.76
CA ALA A 247 9.49 4.66 18.43
C ALA A 247 10.03 3.38 17.78
N ALA A 248 9.38 2.24 18.04
CA ALA A 248 9.91 0.91 17.75
C ALA A 248 9.33 0.23 16.51
N TYR A 249 8.34 0.82 15.85
CA TYR A 249 7.60 0.18 14.76
C TYR A 249 7.96 0.73 13.38
N ALA A 250 9.17 1.27 13.21
CA ALA A 250 9.66 1.75 11.93
C ALA A 250 10.55 0.68 11.27
N ALA A 251 10.30 0.42 9.99
CA ALA A 251 11.16 -0.41 9.15
C ALA A 251 11.67 0.42 7.97
N VAL A 252 12.98 0.42 7.75
CA VAL A 252 13.63 1.12 6.64
C VAL A 252 14.15 0.11 5.61
N ILE A 253 14.04 0.45 4.33
CA ILE A 253 14.65 -0.35 3.26
C ILE A 253 16.16 -0.06 3.27
N LEU A 254 16.96 -1.11 3.47
CA LEU A 254 18.42 -1.00 3.47
C LEU A 254 18.98 -1.19 2.06
N ASN A 255 18.37 -2.08 1.28
CA ASN A 255 18.72 -2.30 -0.11
C ASN A 255 17.46 -2.55 -0.94
N ASP A 256 17.10 -1.56 -1.74
CA ASP A 256 15.90 -1.59 -2.57
C ASP A 256 15.93 -2.72 -3.61
N LEU A 257 17.11 -3.06 -4.14
CA LEU A 257 17.25 -4.10 -5.15
C LEU A 257 17.06 -5.52 -4.59
N TRP A 258 17.06 -5.67 -3.26
CA TRP A 258 16.91 -6.95 -2.56
C TRP A 258 15.50 -7.17 -2.02
N LEU A 259 14.59 -6.27 -2.36
CA LEU A 259 13.16 -6.36 -2.11
C LEU A 259 12.45 -6.12 -3.44
N VAL A 260 11.51 -7.00 -3.79
CA VAL A 260 10.63 -6.83 -4.96
C VAL A 260 9.22 -6.68 -4.44
N ARG A 261 8.55 -5.59 -4.82
CA ARG A 261 7.11 -5.42 -4.59
C ARG A 261 6.37 -5.87 -5.85
N ILE A 262 5.61 -6.96 -5.74
CA ILE A 262 4.71 -7.43 -6.79
C ILE A 262 3.35 -6.78 -6.55
N GLU A 263 2.90 -5.97 -7.50
CA GLU A 263 1.57 -5.36 -7.51
C GLU A 263 0.65 -6.18 -8.43
N HIS A 264 -0.48 -6.64 -7.89
CA HIS A 264 -1.43 -7.51 -8.57
C HIS A 264 -2.85 -7.28 -8.06
N THR A 265 -3.85 -7.66 -8.84
CA THR A 265 -5.25 -7.73 -8.37
C THR A 265 -5.53 -9.08 -7.72
N VAL A 266 -6.68 -9.21 -7.08
CA VAL A 266 -7.17 -10.46 -6.49
C VAL A 266 -8.56 -10.81 -7.02
N SER A 267 -8.97 -12.07 -6.90
CA SER A 267 -10.30 -12.57 -7.28
C SER A 267 -11.45 -12.03 -6.42
#